data_AF-A0A971RWJ8-F1
#
_entry.id   AF-A0A971RWJ8-F1
#
_cell.length_a   1.000
_cell.length_b   1.000
_cell.length_c   1.000
_cell.angle_alpha   90.00
_cell.angle_beta   90.00
_cell.angle_gamma   90.00
#
_symmetry.space_group_name_H-M   'P 1'
#
loop_
_entity.id
_entity.type
_entity.pdbx_description
1 polymer ?
#
loop_
_entity_poly.entity_id
_entity_poly.type
_entity_poly.pdbx_seq_one_letter_code
_entity_poly.pdbx_strand_id
1 'polypeptide(L)'
;MFNAKDYAYQIEVTLCSIFNCKKYELGGIADANFIEKDPFIAIAFAFGNFYNRIDPSFKEKIDEFLSVYYLDMGKSMAEIGEERTKQLVEDFKEIMSTI
;
A
#
# COMPACT_ATOMS: atom_id res chain seq x y z
N MET A 1 -7.51 -3.34 -20.58
CA MET A 1 -6.32 -2.45 -20.59
C MET A 1 -6.03 -2.17 -19.14
N PHE A 2 -4.83 -2.47 -18.68
CA PHE A 2 -4.43 -2.24 -17.30
C PHE A 2 -4.68 -0.79 -16.89
N ASN A 3 -5.49 -0.58 -15.86
CA ASN A 3 -5.75 0.74 -15.30
C ASN A 3 -5.11 0.86 -13.92
N ALA A 4 -3.82 1.22 -13.89
CA ALA A 4 -3.06 1.43 -12.66
C ALA A 4 -3.75 2.43 -11.71
N LYS A 5 -4.49 3.40 -12.27
CA LYS A 5 -5.16 4.43 -11.48
C LYS A 5 -6.24 3.89 -10.55
N ASP A 6 -7.00 2.90 -11.03
CA ASP A 6 -8.08 2.31 -10.23
C ASP A 6 -7.51 1.52 -9.04
N TYR A 7 -6.37 0.86 -9.23
CA TYR A 7 -5.65 0.17 -8.15
C TYR A 7 -5.06 1.17 -7.15
N ALA A 8 -4.43 2.25 -7.63
CA ALA A 8 -3.89 3.30 -6.77
C ALA A 8 -5.00 3.98 -5.93
N TYR A 9 -6.17 4.20 -6.52
CA TYR A 9 -7.31 4.78 -5.82
C TYR A 9 -7.85 3.88 -4.70
N GLN A 10 -7.83 2.55 -4.88
CA GLN A 10 -8.24 1.62 -3.82
C GLN A 10 -7.30 1.69 -2.61
N ILE A 11 -6.01 1.86 -2.83
CA ILE A 11 -5.04 2.08 -1.76
C ILE A 11 -5.26 3.47 -1.12
N GLU A 12 -5.49 4.53 -1.91
CA GLU A 12 -5.77 5.90 -1.41
C GLU A 12 -6.94 5.89 -0.41
N VAL A 13 -8.06 5.26 -0.77
CA VAL A 13 -9.25 5.17 0.10
C VAL A 13 -8.89 4.52 1.44
N THR A 14 -8.09 3.46 1.41
CA THR A 14 -7.66 2.73 2.60
C THR A 14 -6.72 3.58 3.47
N LEU A 15 -5.70 4.21 2.86
CA LEU A 15 -4.76 5.08 3.57
C LEU A 15 -5.46 6.30 4.19
N CYS A 16 -6.36 6.95 3.45
CA CYS A 16 -7.14 8.07 3.98
C CYS A 16 -7.98 7.66 5.19
N SER A 17 -8.53 6.44 5.20
CA SER A 17 -9.25 5.89 6.34
C SER A 17 -8.32 5.62 7.54
N ILE A 18 -7.14 5.04 7.32
CA ILE A 18 -6.16 4.74 8.38
C ILE A 18 -5.70 6.01 9.09
N PHE A 19 -5.36 7.02 8.31
CA PHE A 19 -4.74 8.24 8.83
C PHE A 19 -5.75 9.35 9.13
N ASN A 20 -7.04 9.14 8.83
CA ASN A 20 -8.09 10.17 8.88
C ASN A 20 -7.64 11.45 8.16
N CYS A 21 -7.10 11.29 6.94
CA CYS A 21 -6.53 12.38 6.16
C CYS A 21 -7.30 12.63 4.86
N LYS A 22 -7.11 13.82 4.32
CA LYS A 22 -7.63 14.26 3.01
C LYS A 22 -6.54 14.26 1.96
N LYS A 23 -6.96 14.49 0.71
CA LYS A 23 -6.04 14.68 -0.42
C LYS A 23 -5.00 15.76 -0.12
N TYR A 24 -3.74 15.47 -0.44
CA TYR A 24 -2.54 16.30 -0.20
C TYR A 24 -2.07 16.43 1.26
N GLU A 25 -2.84 15.95 2.24
CA GLU A 25 -2.32 15.82 3.61
C GLU A 25 -1.26 14.71 3.67
N LEU A 26 -0.51 14.62 4.79
CA LEU A 26 0.64 13.72 4.93
C LEU A 26 1.69 13.86 3.81
N GLY A 27 1.83 15.07 3.26
CA GLY A 27 2.75 15.34 2.15
C GLY A 27 2.32 14.68 0.83
N GLY A 28 1.05 14.25 0.71
CA GLY A 28 0.52 13.63 -0.50
C GLY A 28 0.81 12.14 -0.64
N ILE A 29 1.33 11.47 0.40
CA ILE A 29 1.69 10.04 0.34
C ILE A 29 0.48 9.13 0.07
N ALA A 30 -0.72 9.56 0.48
CA ALA A 30 -1.98 8.85 0.24
C ALA A 30 -2.67 9.23 -1.09
N ASP A 31 -2.13 10.16 -1.87
CA ASP A 31 -2.72 10.58 -3.16
C ASP A 31 -2.50 9.47 -4.21
N ALA A 32 -3.55 9.08 -4.95
CA ALA A 32 -3.44 8.06 -5.98
C ALA A 32 -2.38 8.37 -7.08
N ASN A 33 -1.99 9.63 -7.31
CA ASN A 33 -0.90 9.97 -8.22
C ASN A 33 0.47 9.61 -7.66
N PHE A 34 0.65 9.72 -6.34
CA PHE A 34 1.85 9.25 -5.67
C PHE A 34 1.86 7.73 -5.61
N ILE A 35 0.76 7.13 -5.14
CA ILE A 35 0.63 5.68 -5.00
C ILE A 35 0.82 4.95 -6.33
N GLU A 36 0.31 5.48 -7.44
CA GLU A 36 0.52 4.88 -8.76
C GLU A 36 2.00 4.80 -9.14
N LYS A 37 2.82 5.78 -8.72
CA LYS A 37 4.26 5.85 -8.99
C LYS A 37 5.11 5.09 -7.98
N ASP A 38 4.66 5.04 -6.72
CA ASP A 38 5.41 4.46 -5.61
C ASP A 38 4.50 3.68 -4.64
N PRO A 39 3.81 2.62 -5.11
CA PRO A 39 2.79 1.90 -4.34
C PRO A 39 3.38 1.23 -3.09
N PHE A 40 4.58 0.65 -3.20
CA PHE A 40 5.27 0.02 -2.08
C PHE A 40 5.51 1.02 -0.94
N ILE A 41 5.99 2.23 -1.26
CA ILE A 41 6.34 3.23 -0.24
C ILE A 41 5.09 3.68 0.52
N ALA A 42 3.99 3.93 -0.19
CA ALA A 42 2.74 4.33 0.43
C ALA A 42 2.18 3.24 1.37
N ILE A 43 2.20 1.97 0.94
CA ILE A 43 1.74 0.85 1.78
C ILE A 43 2.68 0.61 2.98
N ALA A 44 3.99 0.62 2.76
CA ALA A 44 4.96 0.47 3.85
C ALA A 44 4.82 1.57 4.90
N PHE A 45 4.52 2.80 4.47
CA PHE A 45 4.20 3.91 5.38
C PHE A 45 2.94 3.62 6.22
N ALA A 46 1.88 3.08 5.61
CA ALA A 46 0.68 2.64 6.33
C ALA A 46 0.99 1.55 7.36
N PHE A 47 1.77 0.54 6.99
CA PHE A 47 2.19 -0.51 7.92
C PHE A 47 3.09 -0.01 9.06
N GLY A 48 3.98 0.94 8.77
CA GLY A 48 4.82 1.58 9.79
C GLY A 48 4.02 2.24 10.92
N ASN A 49 2.80 2.74 10.64
CA ASN A 49 1.89 3.31 11.64
C ASN A 49 1.41 2.28 12.68
N PHE A 50 1.35 1.00 12.31
CA PHE A 50 0.87 -0.09 13.15
C PHE A 50 2.00 -0.92 13.79
N TYR A 51 3.21 -0.89 13.22
CA TYR A 51 4.28 -1.85 13.45
C TYR A 51 4.68 -2.13 14.92
N ASN A 52 4.53 -1.13 15.80
CA ASN A 52 4.87 -1.22 17.22
C ASN A 52 3.64 -1.41 18.14
N ARG A 53 2.43 -1.46 17.58
CA ARG A 53 1.16 -1.45 18.33
C ARG A 53 0.32 -2.72 18.12
N ILE A 54 0.70 -3.57 17.18
CA ILE A 54 -0.03 -4.78 16.80
C ILE A 54 0.56 -6.04 17.44
N ASP A 55 -0.25 -7.10 17.53
CA ASP A 55 0.20 -8.40 18.00
C ASP A 55 1.29 -9.02 17.11
N PRO A 56 2.17 -9.88 17.67
CA PRO A 56 3.27 -10.50 16.93
C PRO A 56 2.85 -11.22 15.64
N SER A 57 1.68 -11.87 15.61
CA SER A 57 1.18 -12.56 14.42
C SER A 57 0.85 -11.61 13.27
N PHE A 58 0.42 -10.39 13.56
CA PHE A 58 0.19 -9.38 12.52
C PHE A 58 1.48 -8.74 12.05
N LYS A 59 2.43 -8.57 12.97
CA LYS A 59 3.78 -8.10 12.64
C LYS A 59 4.45 -9.03 11.62
N GLU A 60 4.32 -10.34 11.80
CA GLU A 60 4.83 -11.35 10.85
C GLU A 60 4.23 -11.19 9.45
N LYS A 61 2.91 -10.98 9.33
CA LYS A 61 2.26 -10.74 8.03
C LYS A 61 2.75 -9.47 7.35
N ILE A 62 2.96 -8.39 8.11
CA ILE A 62 3.54 -7.16 7.58
C ILE A 62 4.97 -7.41 7.10
N ASP A 63 5.79 -8.09 7.89
CA ASP A 63 7.18 -8.42 7.52
C ASP A 63 7.24 -9.30 6.26
N GLU A 64 6.34 -10.28 6.13
CA GLU A 64 6.20 -11.12 4.95
C GLU A 64 5.85 -10.29 3.71
N PHE A 65 4.81 -9.44 3.78
CA PHE A 65 4.45 -8.54 2.69
C PHE A 65 5.64 -7.67 2.27
N LEU A 66 6.30 -7.02 3.23
CA LEU A 66 7.44 -6.15 2.96
C LEU A 66 8.57 -6.91 2.26
N SER A 67 8.85 -8.15 2.67
CA SER A 67 9.86 -9.01 2.04
C SER A 67 9.49 -9.38 0.60
N VAL A 68 8.22 -9.71 0.32
CA VAL A 68 7.74 -10.12 -1.01
C VAL A 68 7.83 -8.96 -2.02
N TYR A 69 7.49 -7.75 -1.59
CA TYR A 69 7.40 -6.57 -2.46
C TYR A 69 8.61 -5.63 -2.38
N TYR A 70 9.61 -5.92 -1.55
CA TYR A 70 10.80 -5.07 -1.38
C TYR A 70 11.50 -4.75 -2.71
N LEU A 71 11.58 -5.72 -3.63
CA LEU A 71 12.22 -5.54 -4.94
C LEU A 71 11.43 -4.66 -5.91
N ASP A 72 10.21 -4.26 -5.56
CA ASP A 72 9.37 -3.32 -6.30
C ASP A 72 9.41 -1.91 -5.73
N MET A 73 10.18 -1.68 -4.67
CA MET A 73 10.42 -0.35 -4.14
C MET A 73 10.93 0.59 -5.25
N GLY A 74 10.27 1.75 -5.36
CA GLY A 74 10.61 2.78 -6.35
C GLY A 74 10.12 2.50 -7.78
N LYS A 75 9.37 1.40 -8.00
CA LYS A 75 8.70 1.13 -9.29
C LYS A 75 7.25 1.57 -9.23
N SER A 76 6.77 2.16 -10.31
CA SER A 76 5.35 2.41 -10.54
C SER A 76 4.57 1.12 -10.76
N MET A 77 3.24 1.20 -10.57
CA MET A 77 2.33 0.09 -10.89
C MET A 77 2.45 -0.36 -12.36
N ALA A 78 2.72 0.57 -13.28
CA ALA A 78 2.98 0.26 -14.69
C ALA A 78 4.25 -0.57 -14.88
N GLU A 79 5.33 -0.25 -14.15
CA GLU A 79 6.60 -0.98 -14.21
C GLU A 79 6.53 -2.34 -13.50
N ILE A 80 5.71 -2.45 -12.44
CA ILE A 80 5.45 -3.70 -11.71
C ILE A 80 4.63 -4.68 -12.57
N GLY A 81 3.72 -4.14 -13.39
CA GLY A 81 2.82 -4.91 -14.26
C GLY A 81 1.47 -5.23 -13.61
N GLU A 82 0.47 -5.55 -14.45
CA GLU A 82 -0.94 -5.68 -14.04
C GLU A 82 -1.17 -6.77 -12.99
N GLU A 83 -0.74 -8.00 -13.26
CA GLU A 83 -0.96 -9.14 -12.34
C GLU A 83 -0.28 -8.91 -10.99
N ARG A 84 0.95 -8.39 -10.99
CA ARG A 84 1.70 -8.13 -9.77
C ARG A 84 1.15 -6.94 -8.98
N THR A 85 0.62 -5.92 -9.67
CA THR A 85 -0.13 -4.82 -9.03
C THR A 85 -1.41 -5.32 -8.38
N LYS A 86 -2.16 -6.21 -9.06
CA LYS A 86 -3.37 -6.80 -8.53
C LYS A 86 -3.08 -7.59 -7.24
N GLN A 87 -2.07 -8.46 -7.27
CA GLN A 87 -1.67 -9.22 -6.08
C GLN A 87 -1.26 -8.30 -4.92
N LEU A 88 -0.46 -7.26 -5.20
CA LEU A 88 -0.05 -6.27 -4.20
C LEU A 88 -1.25 -5.60 -3.51
N VAL A 89 -2.29 -5.25 -4.27
CA VAL A 89 -3.50 -4.62 -3.72
C VAL A 89 -4.35 -5.64 -2.95
N GLU A 90 -4.45 -6.88 -3.41
CA GLU A 90 -5.19 -7.94 -2.72
C GLU A 90 -4.55 -8.30 -1.39
N ASP A 91 -3.24 -8.54 -1.36
CA ASP A 91 -2.49 -8.86 -0.14
C ASP A 91 -2.58 -7.70 0.88
N PHE A 92 -2.46 -6.46 0.40
CA PHE A 92 -2.60 -5.28 1.25
C PHE A 92 -3.99 -5.23 1.90
N LYS A 93 -5.06 -5.43 1.12
CA LYS A 93 -6.43 -5.44 1.64
C LYS A 93 -6.66 -6.58 2.62
N GLU A 94 -6.11 -7.77 2.35
CA GLU A 94 -6.22 -8.90 3.25
C GLU A 94 -5.62 -8.56 4.62
N ILE A 95 -4.39 -8.05 4.66
CA ILE A 95 -3.75 -7.62 5.90
C ILE A 95 -4.60 -6.56 6.61
N MET A 96 -5.04 -5.52 5.88
CA MET A 96 -5.84 -4.44 6.45
C MET A 96 -7.22 -4.88 6.96
N SER A 97 -7.82 -5.92 6.38
CA SER A 97 -9.11 -6.46 6.85
C SER A 97 -9.00 -7.19 8.20
N THR A 98 -7.78 -7.50 8.62
CA THR A 98 -7.49 -8.23 9.86
C THR A 98 -6.98 -7.35 10.99
N ILE A 99 -6.69 -6.08 10.71
CA ILE A 99 -6.30 -5.03 11.67
C ILE A 99 -7.55 -4.26 12.09
#